data_AF-A0A6M7WEC6-F1
#
_entry.id   AF-A0A6M7WEC6-F1
#
_cell.length_a   1.000
_cell.length_b   1.000
_cell.length_c   1.000
_cell.angle_alpha   90.00
_cell.angle_beta   90.00
_cell.angle_gamma   90.00
#
_symmetry.space_group_name_H-M   'P 1'
#
loop_
_entity.id
_entity.type
_entity.pdbx_description
1 polymer ?
#
loop_
_entity_poly.entity_id
_entity_poly.type
_entity_poly.pdbx_seq_one_letter_code
_entity_poly.pdbx_strand_id
1 'polypeptide(L)'
;MRQRIDTAKKTSTPRGKIESNFRARIFQTIKRGSKGSGGHTFDILGYTSEDLRVHIERQFEPWMTWENYRHDTWHIDHIIPLSAFNYETPYDIDFKKAWALSNLRPLAANDNMKKGDRLLSPFQPSLALAVG
;
A
#
# COMPACT_ATOMS: atom_id res chain seq x y z
N MET A 1 23.11 12.35 -2.31
CA MET A 1 22.69 12.85 -1.00
C MET A 1 21.18 12.74 -0.89
N ARG A 2 20.63 11.67 -0.29
CA ARG A 2 19.17 11.60 -0.03
C ARG A 2 18.86 12.64 1.05
N GLN A 3 17.98 13.58 0.78
CA GLN A 3 17.29 14.25 1.88
C GLN A 3 16.56 13.13 2.63
N ARG A 4 16.97 12.87 3.88
CA ARG A 4 16.08 12.27 4.86
C ARG A 4 14.88 13.20 4.90
N ILE A 5 13.82 12.89 4.16
CA ILE A 5 12.52 13.49 4.43
C ILE A 5 12.20 12.97 5.82
N ASP A 6 12.34 13.85 6.82
CA ASP A 6 12.00 13.56 8.20
C ASP A 6 10.69 12.78 8.23
N THR A 7 10.70 11.58 8.80
CA THR A 7 9.48 10.76 8.96
C THR A 7 8.38 11.57 9.65
N ALA A 8 8.77 12.52 10.51
CA ALA A 8 7.92 13.52 11.15
C ALA A 8 7.18 14.47 10.17
N LYS A 9 7.77 14.81 9.02
CA LYS A 9 7.12 15.63 7.98
C LYS A 9 6.12 14.85 7.13
N LYS A 10 6.24 13.52 7.01
CA LYS A 10 5.24 12.70 6.30
C LYS A 10 4.01 12.46 7.17
N THR A 11 4.17 12.22 8.47
CA THR A 11 3.04 12.02 9.38
C THR A 11 2.46 13.33 9.93
N SER A 12 2.91 14.51 9.46
CA SER A 12 2.31 15.77 9.86
C SER A 12 1.00 16.07 9.13
N THR A 13 0.75 15.46 7.96
CA THR A 13 -0.50 15.61 7.21
C THR A 13 -1.50 14.51 7.54
N PRO A 14 -2.82 14.77 7.50
CA PRO A 14 -3.84 13.73 7.69
C PRO A 14 -3.63 12.54 6.75
N ARG A 15 -3.34 12.82 5.47
CA ARG A 15 -3.04 11.82 4.45
C ARG A 15 -1.88 10.92 4.84
N GLY A 16 -0.72 11.49 5.17
CA GLY A 16 0.46 10.69 5.50
C GLY A 16 0.31 9.90 6.81
N LYS A 17 -0.49 10.38 7.76
CA LYS A 17 -0.89 9.60 8.95
C LYS A 17 -1.69 8.36 8.55
N ILE A 18 -2.72 8.53 7.72
CA ILE A 18 -3.56 7.43 7.25
C ILE A 18 -2.70 6.40 6.51
N GLU A 19 -1.89 6.83 5.55
CA GLU A 19 -1.03 5.92 4.79
C GLU A 19 -0.06 5.16 5.70
N SER A 20 0.59 5.85 6.64
CA SER A 20 1.50 5.22 7.60
C SER A 20 0.78 4.18 8.47
N ASN A 21 -0.43 4.49 8.94
CA ASN A 21 -1.22 3.61 9.78
C ASN A 21 -1.63 2.35 9.01
N PHE A 22 -2.15 2.49 7.79
CA PHE A 22 -2.57 1.36 6.97
C PHE A 22 -1.38 0.46 6.59
N ARG A 23 -0.23 1.04 6.20
CA ARG A 23 1.00 0.28 5.94
C ARG A 23 1.44 -0.53 7.17
N ALA A 24 1.46 0.11 8.35
CA ALA A 24 1.86 -0.56 9.58
C ALA A 24 0.90 -1.68 9.97
N ARG A 25 -0.41 -1.47 9.84
CA ARG A 25 -1.43 -2.48 10.14
C ARG A 25 -1.35 -3.67 9.20
N ILE A 26 -1.28 -3.44 7.89
CA ILE A 26 -1.14 -4.51 6.90
C ILE A 26 0.13 -5.31 7.16
N PHE A 27 1.27 -4.65 7.37
CA PHE A 27 2.52 -5.34 7.69
C PHE A 27 2.40 -6.21 8.96
N GLN A 28 1.83 -5.67 10.04
CA GLN A 28 1.64 -6.42 11.28
C GLN A 28 0.71 -7.64 11.09
N THR A 29 -0.41 -7.46 10.40
CA THR A 29 -1.38 -8.52 10.14
C THR A 29 -0.77 -9.64 9.29
N ILE A 30 -0.07 -9.29 8.21
CA ILE A 30 0.62 -10.26 7.36
C ILE A 30 1.70 -11.00 8.15
N LYS A 31 2.55 -10.29 8.88
CA LYS A 31 3.68 -10.87 9.62
C LYS A 31 3.23 -11.78 10.77
N ARG A 32 2.11 -11.47 11.42
CA ARG A 32 1.58 -12.26 12.55
C ARG A 32 0.80 -13.50 12.11
N GLY A 33 0.44 -13.60 10.82
CA GLY A 33 -0.26 -14.74 10.22
C GLY A 33 -1.67 -14.91 10.79
N SER A 34 -2.69 -14.48 10.05
CA SER A 34 -4.16 -14.75 10.13
C SER A 34 -4.90 -14.76 11.49
N LYS A 35 -4.22 -14.76 12.64
CA LYS A 35 -4.79 -14.78 14.01
C LYS A 35 -5.18 -13.41 14.54
N GLY A 36 -4.80 -12.34 13.85
CA GLY A 36 -5.38 -11.02 14.04
C GLY A 36 -6.17 -10.70 12.79
N SER A 37 -7.49 -10.81 12.84
CA SER A 37 -8.34 -10.12 11.89
C SER A 37 -7.81 -8.70 11.82
N GLY A 38 -7.42 -8.20 10.64
CA GLY A 38 -6.91 -6.84 10.51
C GLY A 38 -7.97 -5.75 10.81
N GLY A 39 -9.06 -6.13 11.49
CA GLY A 39 -10.12 -5.33 12.05
C GLY A 39 -10.66 -4.32 11.06
N HIS A 40 -10.94 -3.14 11.61
CA HIS A 40 -11.45 -1.97 10.89
C HIS A 40 -10.64 -1.58 9.64
N THR A 41 -9.34 -1.90 9.58
CA THR A 41 -8.52 -1.59 8.39
C THR A 41 -9.00 -2.38 7.19
N PHE A 42 -9.20 -3.68 7.34
CA PHE A 42 -9.64 -4.54 6.24
C PHE A 42 -11.15 -4.37 5.96
N ASP A 43 -11.95 -3.98 6.96
CA ASP A 43 -13.34 -3.56 6.76
C ASP A 43 -13.45 -2.35 5.81
N ILE A 44 -12.59 -1.34 5.99
CA ILE A 44 -12.53 -0.17 5.10
C ILE A 44 -12.13 -0.57 3.68
N LEU A 45 -11.16 -1.49 3.56
CA LEU A 45 -10.61 -1.94 2.28
C LEU A 45 -11.56 -2.86 1.51
N GLY A 46 -12.51 -3.49 2.19
CA GLY A 46 -13.52 -4.35 1.57
C GLY A 46 -13.00 -5.73 1.13
N TYR A 47 -11.88 -6.18 1.71
CA TYR A 47 -11.33 -7.52 1.52
C TYR A 47 -10.63 -7.98 2.81
N THR A 48 -10.39 -9.28 2.97
CA THR A 48 -9.76 -9.83 4.18
C THR A 48 -8.24 -9.86 4.08
N SER A 49 -7.56 -10.02 5.22
CA SER A 49 -6.10 -10.24 5.21
C SER A 49 -5.70 -11.50 4.47
N GLU A 50 -6.56 -12.50 4.42
CA GLU A 50 -6.33 -13.73 3.67
C GLU A 50 -6.42 -13.47 2.17
N ASP A 51 -7.41 -12.70 1.71
CA ASP A 51 -7.53 -12.30 0.30
C ASP A 51 -6.27 -11.58 -0.17
N LEU A 52 -5.72 -10.68 0.66
CA LEU A 52 -4.46 -9.99 0.36
C LEU A 52 -3.28 -10.96 0.29
N ARG A 53 -3.16 -11.91 1.23
CA ARG A 53 -2.08 -12.90 1.21
C ARG A 53 -2.16 -13.76 -0.04
N VAL A 54 -3.32 -14.34 -0.32
CA VAL A 54 -3.55 -15.17 -1.51
C VAL A 54 -3.27 -14.40 -2.79
N HIS A 55 -3.72 -13.14 -2.89
CA HIS A 55 -3.48 -12.29 -4.06
C HIS A 55 -1.99 -12.00 -4.29
N ILE A 56 -1.24 -11.70 -3.23
CA ILE A 56 0.19 -11.41 -3.31
C ILE A 56 1.00 -12.68 -3.60
N GLU A 57 0.67 -13.79 -2.95
CA GLU A 57 1.37 -15.07 -3.10
C GLU A 57 1.22 -15.67 -4.51
N ARG A 58 0.07 -15.45 -5.16
CA ARG A 58 -0.14 -15.82 -6.57
C ARG A 58 0.79 -15.09 -7.55
N GLN A 59 1.41 -13.99 -7.12
CA GLN A 59 2.34 -13.18 -7.92
C GLN A 59 3.80 -13.40 -7.50
N PHE A 60 4.08 -14.34 -6.61
CA PHE A 60 5.45 -14.61 -6.17
C PHE A 60 6.33 -15.15 -7.28
N GLU A 61 7.53 -14.59 -7.34
CA GLU A 61 8.66 -15.22 -8.03
C GLU A 61 9.20 -16.39 -7.20
N PRO A 62 9.93 -17.37 -7.79
CA PRO A 62 10.40 -18.56 -7.08
C PRO A 62 11.23 -18.29 -5.81
N TRP A 63 11.83 -17.12 -5.69
CA TRP A 63 12.63 -16.71 -4.53
C TRP A 63 11.83 -15.96 -3.45
N MET A 64 10.59 -15.54 -3.73
CA MET A 64 9.75 -14.79 -2.81
C MET A 64 9.00 -15.72 -1.87
N THR A 65 9.10 -15.46 -0.56
CA THR A 65 8.33 -16.17 0.44
C THR A 65 7.86 -15.21 1.53
N TRP A 66 6.90 -15.64 2.36
CA TRP A 66 6.47 -14.84 3.49
C TRP A 66 7.55 -14.74 4.58
N GLU A 67 8.45 -15.71 4.70
CA GLU A 67 9.57 -15.73 5.65
C GLU A 67 10.62 -14.67 5.32
N ASN A 68 10.80 -14.39 4.02
CA ASN A 68 11.71 -13.36 3.53
C ASN A 68 11.03 -12.03 3.22
N TYR A 69 9.75 -11.86 3.58
CA TYR A 69 9.05 -10.56 3.55
C TYR A 69 9.68 -9.58 4.55
N ARG A 70 10.66 -8.82 4.07
CA ARG A 70 11.52 -7.92 4.85
C ARG A 70 11.86 -6.67 4.05
N HIS A 71 12.41 -5.68 4.74
CA HIS A 71 12.74 -4.37 4.17
C HIS A 71 13.76 -4.44 3.00
N ASP A 72 14.57 -5.49 2.96
CA ASP A 72 15.69 -5.67 2.03
C ASP A 72 15.42 -6.69 0.91
N THR A 73 14.47 -7.61 1.08
CA THR A 73 14.17 -8.64 0.06
C THR A 73 13.10 -8.14 -0.94
N TRP A 74 11.87 -7.94 -0.46
CA TRP A 74 10.74 -7.56 -1.30
C TRP A 74 9.67 -6.83 -0.48
N HIS A 75 8.90 -5.99 -1.18
CA HIS A 75 7.87 -5.13 -0.62
C HIS A 75 6.54 -5.37 -1.33
N ILE A 76 5.45 -5.00 -0.66
CA ILE A 76 4.16 -4.80 -1.33
C ILE A 76 4.21 -3.42 -2.00
N ASP A 77 4.35 -3.43 -3.31
CA ASP A 77 4.35 -2.25 -4.18
C ASP A 77 2.92 -1.87 -4.57
N HIS A 78 2.70 -0.57 -4.72
CA HIS A 78 1.49 -0.04 -5.35
C HIS A 78 1.80 0.19 -6.83
N ILE A 79 1.17 -0.56 -7.72
CA ILE A 79 1.40 -0.51 -9.18
C ILE A 79 1.28 0.95 -9.66
N ILE A 80 0.15 1.57 -9.35
CA ILE A 80 -0.05 3.02 -9.39
C ILE A 80 0.32 3.57 -8.00
N PRO A 81 1.27 4.51 -7.91
CA PRO A 81 1.76 5.03 -6.64
C PRO A 81 0.67 5.82 -5.90
N LEU A 82 0.68 5.76 -4.57
CA LEU A 82 -0.28 6.49 -3.74
C LEU A 82 -0.38 7.97 -4.10
N SER A 83 0.74 8.62 -4.44
CA SER A 83 0.80 10.04 -4.83
C SER A 83 0.01 10.40 -6.09
N ALA A 84 -0.35 9.43 -6.93
CA ALA A 84 -1.14 9.67 -8.13
C ALA A 84 -2.66 9.71 -7.88
N PHE A 85 -3.11 9.27 -6.69
CA PHE A 85 -4.53 9.23 -6.32
C PHE A 85 -4.96 10.45 -5.52
N ASN A 86 -6.22 10.86 -5.71
CA ASN A 86 -6.82 12.01 -5.05
C ASN A 86 -7.75 11.59 -3.91
N TYR A 87 -7.23 11.61 -2.67
CA TYR A 87 -8.00 11.31 -1.47
C TYR A 87 -7.47 12.08 -0.26
N GLU A 88 -8.35 12.31 0.69
CA GLU A 88 -8.10 12.87 2.02
C GLU A 88 -8.49 11.89 3.12
N THR A 89 -9.48 11.01 2.88
CA THR A 89 -10.01 10.06 3.86
C THR A 89 -9.90 8.60 3.39
N PRO A 90 -9.94 7.62 4.31
CA PRO A 90 -9.97 6.20 3.96
C PRO A 90 -11.26 5.76 3.23
N TYR A 91 -12.30 6.60 3.23
CA TYR A 91 -13.59 6.30 2.63
C TYR A 91 -13.69 6.77 1.18
N ASP A 92 -12.73 7.58 0.73
CA ASP A 92 -12.72 8.13 -0.62
C ASP A 92 -12.51 7.01 -1.65
N ILE A 93 -13.12 7.17 -2.81
CA ILE A 93 -13.06 6.18 -3.89
C ILE A 93 -11.61 5.92 -4.35
N ASP A 94 -10.81 6.97 -4.43
CA ASP A 94 -9.41 6.90 -4.86
C ASP A 94 -8.52 6.26 -3.78
N PHE A 95 -8.86 6.40 -2.50
CA PHE A 95 -8.19 5.64 -1.45
C PHE A 95 -8.43 4.14 -1.65
N LYS A 96 -9.69 3.74 -1.81
CA LYS A 96 -10.04 2.33 -2.03
C LYS A 96 -9.39 1.76 -3.30
N LYS A 97 -9.34 2.53 -4.39
CA LYS A 97 -8.62 2.15 -5.62
C LYS A 97 -7.12 2.01 -5.40
N ALA A 98 -6.52 2.94 -4.66
CA ALA A 98 -5.08 2.91 -4.37
C ALA A 98 -4.69 1.67 -3.57
N TRP A 99 -5.54 1.24 -2.65
CA TRP A 99 -5.33 0.07 -1.81
C TRP A 99 -6.02 -1.21 -2.29
N ALA A 100 -6.66 -1.20 -3.46
CA ALA A 100 -7.32 -2.39 -4.00
C ALA A 100 -6.30 -3.48 -4.33
N LEU A 101 -6.69 -4.75 -4.20
CA LEU A 101 -5.85 -5.90 -4.56
C LEU A 101 -5.26 -5.75 -5.97
N SER A 102 -6.05 -5.33 -6.95
CA SER A 102 -5.60 -5.10 -8.33
C SER A 102 -4.49 -4.06 -8.48
N ASN A 103 -4.29 -3.18 -7.50
CA ASN A 103 -3.20 -2.20 -7.48
C ASN A 103 -2.00 -2.62 -6.61
N LEU A 104 -2.07 -3.79 -5.97
CA LEU A 104 -1.03 -4.30 -5.07
C LEU A 104 -0.31 -5.50 -5.67
N ARG A 105 1.03 -5.50 -5.60
CA ARG A 105 1.88 -6.61 -6.06
C ARG A 105 3.11 -6.80 -5.18
N PRO A 106 3.71 -8.00 -5.13
CA PRO A 106 5.06 -8.15 -4.63
C PRO A 106 6.05 -7.53 -5.62
N LEU A 107 7.11 -6.89 -5.10
CA LEU A 107 8.19 -6.35 -5.91
C LEU A 107 9.50 -6.40 -5.12
N ALA A 108 10.61 -6.74 -5.78
CA ALA A 108 11.93 -6.71 -5.15
C ALA A 108 12.18 -5.34 -4.49
N ALA A 109 12.75 -5.34 -3.28
CA ALA A 109 12.87 -4.12 -2.49
C ALA A 109 13.68 -3.05 -3.23
N ASN A 110 14.75 -3.47 -3.91
CA ASN A 110 15.57 -2.62 -4.76
C ASN A 110 14.79 -2.00 -5.92
N ASP A 111 13.93 -2.76 -6.58
CA ASP A 111 13.15 -2.28 -7.72
C ASP A 111 12.03 -1.36 -7.25
N ASN A 112 11.38 -1.65 -6.12
CA ASN A 112 10.43 -0.74 -5.49
C ASN A 112 11.07 0.60 -5.13
N MET A 113 12.28 0.57 -4.54
CA MET A 113 13.04 1.78 -4.23
C MET A 113 13.46 2.56 -5.47
N LYS A 114 13.85 1.87 -6.55
CA LYS A 114 14.19 2.51 -7.83
C LYS A 114 12.97 3.11 -8.51
N LYS A 115 11.81 2.43 -8.44
CA LYS A 115 10.52 2.88 -9.01
C LYS A 115 10.06 4.18 -8.37
N GLY A 116 10.10 4.26 -7.04
CA GLY A 116 9.60 5.42 -6.31
C GLY A 116 8.12 5.68 -6.58
N ASP A 117 7.79 6.93 -6.92
CA ASP A 117 6.44 7.41 -7.23
C ASP A 117 6.19 7.58 -8.74
N ARG A 118 7.00 6.93 -9.58
CA ARG A 118 6.82 7.02 -11.03
C ARG A 118 5.61 6.22 -11.51
N LEU A 119 4.80 6.87 -12.34
CA LEU A 119 3.76 6.22 -13.14
C LEU A 119 4.41 5.47 -14.31
N LEU A 120 4.09 4.18 -14.43
CA LEU A 120 4.57 3.33 -15.52
C LEU A 120 3.62 3.34 -16.72
N SER A 121 2.39 3.84 -16.53
CA SER A 121 1.36 3.98 -17.56
C SER A 121 0.50 5.23 -17.27
N PRO A 122 -0.18 5.79 -18.29
CA PRO A 122 -1.14 6.87 -18.07
C PRO A 122 -2.20 6.44 -17.04
N PHE A 123 -2.46 7.31 -16.06
CA PHE A 123 -3.42 7.08 -15.00
C PHE A 123 -4.28 8.33 -14.80
N GLN A 124 -5.59 8.13 -14.64
CA GLN A 124 -6.53 9.19 -14.33
C GLN A 124 -7.14 8.95 -12.94
N PRO A 125 -6.85 9.81 -11.95
CA PRO A 125 -7.52 9.75 -10.65
C PRO A 125 -9.00 10.12 -10.76
N SER A 126 -9.79 9.75 -9.75
CA SER A 126 -11.20 10.17 -9.72
C SER A 126 -11.30 11.68 -9.55
N LEU A 127 -12.22 12.29 -10.30
CA LEU A 127 -12.47 13.72 -10.17
C LEU A 127 -13.10 13.97 -8.79
N ALA A 128 -12.42 14.74 -7.94
CA ALA A 128 -13.04 15.28 -6.74
C ALA A 128 -14.00 16.38 -7.19
N LEU A 129 -15.26 16.03 -7.39
CA LEU A 129 -16.31 17.03 -7.50
C LEU A 129 -16.51 17.57 -6.10
N ALA A 130 -16.07 18.80 -5.86
CA ALA A 130 -16.49 19.55 -4.70
C ALA A 130 -18.01 19.74 -4.84
N VAL A 131 -18.78 18.90 -4.16
CA VAL A 131 -20.20 19.17 -3.97
C VAL A 131 -20.24 20.27 -2.92
N GLY A 132 -20.45 21.50 -3.38
CA GLY A 132 -20.53 22.69 -2.54
C GLY A 132 -21.77 22.72 -1.66
#